data_AF-A0A526XSG0-F1
#
_entry.id   AF-A0A526XSG0-F1
#
_cell.length_a   1.000
_cell.length_b   1.000
_cell.length_c   1.000
_cell.angle_alpha   90.00
_cell.angle_beta   90.00
_cell.angle_gamma   90.00
#
_symmetry.space_group_name_H-M   'P 1'
#
loop_
_entity.id
_entity.type
_entity.pdbx_description
1 polymer ?
#
loop_
_entity_poly.entity_id
_entity_poly.type
_entity_poly.pdbx_seq_one_letter_code
_entity_poly.pdbx_strand_id
1 'polypeptide(L)'
;ELVLSAKSGTPLAEIEKLLAENGQQLAFEPLDYGPLLGGEMGKGTIGGVLAANLCGPRRLKAGAARDHILGIAAVSGRGEAFKSGGRVVKNVTGYDLSKLM
;
A
#
# COMPACT_ATOMS: atom_id res chain seq x y z
N GLU A 1 15.82 5.01 5.44
CA GLU A 1 15.05 5.68 4.37
C GLU A 1 13.56 5.64 4.77
N LEU A 2 12.73 6.62 4.38
CA LEU A 2 11.29 6.69 4.75
C LEU A 2 10.36 6.18 3.63
N VAL A 3 10.91 5.41 2.68
CA VAL A 3 10.17 4.91 1.51
C VAL A 3 10.44 3.43 1.34
N LEU A 4 9.37 2.63 1.30
CA LEU A 4 9.39 1.21 0.99
C LEU A 4 9.00 0.97 -0.47
N SER A 5 9.58 -0.04 -1.11
CA SER A 5 9.08 -0.59 -2.38
C SER A 5 8.89 -2.10 -2.22
N ALA A 6 7.70 -2.60 -2.54
CA ALA A 6 7.34 -4.01 -2.41
C ALA A 6 6.57 -4.47 -3.65
N LYS A 7 6.55 -5.78 -3.88
CA LYS A 7 5.67 -6.35 -4.92
C LYS A 7 4.24 -6.38 -4.38
N SER A 8 3.24 -6.28 -5.26
CA SER A 8 1.83 -6.30 -4.86
C SER A 8 1.43 -7.56 -4.10
N GLY A 9 2.07 -8.70 -4.38
CA GLY A 9 1.85 -9.97 -3.70
C GLY A 9 2.63 -10.15 -2.38
N THR A 10 3.42 -9.18 -1.93
CA THR A 10 4.16 -9.32 -0.66
C THR A 10 3.17 -9.37 0.51
N PRO A 11 3.27 -10.39 1.39
CA PRO A 11 2.45 -10.47 2.60
C PRO A 11 2.66 -9.27 3.52
N LEU A 12 1.58 -8.78 4.12
CA LEU A 12 1.64 -7.64 5.04
C LEU A 12 2.51 -7.96 6.27
N ALA A 13 2.44 -9.19 6.78
CA ALA A 13 3.25 -9.65 7.91
C ALA A 13 4.76 -9.52 7.67
N GLU A 14 5.22 -9.73 6.43
CA GLU A 14 6.63 -9.57 6.06
C GLU A 14 7.04 -8.09 6.08
N ILE A 15 6.17 -7.21 5.59
CA ILE A 15 6.39 -5.76 5.59
C ILE A 15 6.39 -5.22 7.02
N GLU A 16 5.43 -5.63 7.85
CA GLU A 16 5.35 -5.21 9.24
C GLU A 16 6.57 -5.65 10.04
N LYS A 17 7.06 -6.87 9.82
CA LYS A 17 8.31 -7.35 10.42
C LYS A 17 9.50 -6.48 10.01
N LEU A 18 9.66 -6.21 8.71
CA LEU A 18 10.73 -5.35 8.20
C LEU A 18 10.65 -3.93 8.78
N LEU A 19 9.45 -3.37 8.88
CA LEU A 19 9.24 -2.04 9.46
C LEU A 19 9.59 -2.04 10.95
N ALA A 20 9.15 -3.05 11.71
CA ALA A 20 9.44 -3.18 13.13
C ALA A 20 10.94 -3.29 13.42
N GLU A 21 11.68 -4.07 12.62
CA GLU A 21 13.15 -4.18 12.70
C GLU A 21 13.86 -2.84 12.50
N ASN A 22 13.25 -1.92 11.74
CA ASN A 22 13.76 -0.58 11.48
C ASN A 22 13.14 0.51 12.38
N GLY A 23 12.29 0.14 13.35
CA GLY A 23 11.58 1.09 14.22
C GLY A 23 10.56 1.96 13.46
N GLN A 24 10.00 1.43 12.37
CA GLN A 24 9.04 2.10 11.48
C GLN A 24 7.67 1.40 11.54
N GLN A 25 6.65 2.04 10.94
CA GLN A 25 5.29 1.51 10.88
C GLN A 25 4.56 2.06 9.64
N LEU A 26 3.49 1.37 9.22
CA LEU A 26 2.53 1.92 8.26
C LEU A 26 1.64 2.93 8.97
N ALA A 27 1.60 4.17 8.47
CA ALA A 27 0.89 5.26 9.15
C ALA A 27 -0.63 5.05 9.22
N PHE A 28 -1.21 4.29 8.28
CA PHE A 28 -2.64 4.03 8.19
C PHE A 28 -3.08 2.76 8.92
N GLU A 29 -2.17 2.01 9.57
CA GLU A 29 -2.48 0.81 10.40
C GLU A 29 -3.53 -0.12 9.80
N PRO A 30 -3.23 -0.80 8.68
CA PRO A 30 -4.19 -1.67 8.01
C PRO A 30 -4.65 -2.81 8.94
N LEU A 31 -5.97 -3.04 8.99
CA LEU A 31 -6.54 -4.13 9.77
C LEU A 31 -6.40 -5.45 8.99
N ASP A 32 -6.03 -6.52 9.68
CA ASP A 32 -6.09 -7.86 9.10
C ASP A 32 -7.51 -8.43 9.19
N TYR A 33 -8.17 -8.53 8.04
CA TYR A 33 -9.50 -9.11 7.92
C TYR A 33 -9.49 -10.64 7.83
N GLY A 34 -8.32 -11.29 7.70
CA GLY A 34 -8.19 -12.74 7.59
C GLY A 34 -9.00 -13.49 8.65
N PRO A 35 -8.73 -13.26 9.95
CA PRO A 35 -9.47 -13.92 11.04
C PRO A 35 -10.97 -13.64 11.03
N LEU A 36 -11.39 -12.43 10.64
CA LEU A 36 -12.80 -12.04 10.57
C LEU A 36 -13.55 -12.78 9.46
N LEU A 37 -12.86 -13.10 8.36
CA LEU A 37 -13.41 -13.77 7.18
C LEU A 37 -13.18 -15.29 7.20
N GLY A 38 -12.73 -15.86 8.33
CA GLY A 38 -12.46 -17.29 8.47
C GLY A 38 -11.14 -17.76 7.83
N GLY A 39 -10.25 -16.82 7.48
CA GLY A 39 -8.91 -17.10 6.98
C GLY A 39 -7.83 -17.03 8.07
N GLU A 40 -6.61 -17.44 7.72
CA GLU A 40 -5.44 -17.31 8.59
C GLU A 40 -4.97 -15.85 8.69
N MET A 41 -4.46 -15.48 9.86
CA MET A 41 -3.85 -14.18 10.13
C MET A 41 -2.57 -14.00 9.30
N GLY A 42 -2.32 -12.79 8.81
CA GLY A 42 -1.11 -12.38 8.10
C GLY A 42 -1.06 -12.76 6.62
N LYS A 43 -2.14 -13.31 6.05
CA LYS A 43 -2.22 -13.67 4.62
C LYS A 43 -2.59 -12.51 3.69
N GLY A 44 -3.07 -11.39 4.23
CA GLY A 44 -3.33 -10.18 3.44
C GLY A 44 -2.05 -9.67 2.76
N THR A 45 -2.17 -9.20 1.52
CA THR A 45 -1.04 -8.64 0.76
C THR A 45 -1.12 -7.12 0.72
N ILE A 46 0.03 -6.46 0.53
CA ILE A 46 0.05 -5.00 0.36
C ILE A 46 -0.76 -4.54 -0.84
N GLY A 47 -0.77 -5.31 -1.94
CA GLY A 47 -1.59 -5.02 -3.10
C GLY A 47 -3.09 -5.04 -2.78
N GLY A 48 -3.55 -6.00 -1.97
CA GLY A 48 -4.94 -6.06 -1.52
C GLY A 48 -5.30 -4.89 -0.59
N VAL A 49 -4.40 -4.54 0.33
CA VAL A 49 -4.56 -3.38 1.22
C VAL A 49 -4.73 -2.08 0.44
N LEU A 50 -3.90 -1.86 -0.59
CA LEU A 50 -4.00 -0.68 -1.44
C LEU A 50 -5.27 -0.70 -2.30
N ALA A 51 -5.56 -1.81 -2.97
CA ALA A 51 -6.72 -1.93 -3.86
C ALA A 51 -8.07 -1.79 -3.13
N ALA A 52 -8.16 -2.22 -1.88
CA ALA A 52 -9.34 -2.02 -1.04
C ALA A 52 -9.27 -0.75 -0.17
N ASN A 53 -8.19 0.04 -0.30
CA ASN A 53 -7.89 1.23 0.49
C ASN A 53 -8.09 1.01 2.01
N LEU A 54 -7.60 -0.14 2.50
CA LEU A 54 -7.78 -0.55 3.89
C LEU A 54 -7.01 0.37 4.83
N CYS A 55 -7.70 0.83 5.87
CA CYS A 55 -7.16 1.78 6.83
C CYS A 55 -7.72 1.52 8.22
N GLY A 56 -6.87 1.68 9.22
CA GLY A 56 -7.24 1.64 10.62
C GLY A 56 -7.70 2.99 11.18
N PRO A 57 -7.90 3.05 12.50
CA PRO A 57 -8.44 4.21 13.21
C PRO A 57 -7.63 5.50 13.01
N ARG A 58 -6.31 5.37 12.75
CA ARG A 58 -5.42 6.52 12.55
C ARG A 58 -5.68 7.28 11.24
N ARG A 59 -6.57 6.80 10.36
CA ARG A 59 -6.94 7.48 9.11
C ARG A 59 -7.26 8.96 9.31
N LEU A 60 -7.94 9.32 10.41
CA LEU A 60 -8.31 10.70 10.71
C LEU A 60 -7.10 11.65 10.78
N LYS A 61 -5.95 11.16 11.28
CA LYS A 61 -4.73 11.95 11.45
C LYS A 61 -3.72 11.70 10.33
N ALA A 62 -3.59 10.45 9.89
CA ALA A 62 -2.53 10.00 9.00
C ALA A 62 -2.97 9.82 7.54
N GLY A 63 -4.26 9.94 7.22
CA GLY A 63 -4.78 9.66 5.88
C GLY A 63 -5.02 8.17 5.61
N ALA A 64 -5.55 7.86 4.42
CA ALA A 64 -5.85 6.51 3.97
C ALA A 64 -4.63 5.86 3.29
N ALA A 65 -4.66 4.54 3.09
CA ALA A 65 -3.54 3.81 2.46
C ALA A 65 -3.10 4.41 1.12
N ARG A 66 -4.06 4.83 0.28
CA ARG A 66 -3.79 5.47 -1.01
C ARG A 66 -3.04 6.80 -0.92
N ASP A 67 -3.17 7.53 0.19
CA ASP A 67 -2.54 8.83 0.38
C ASP A 67 -1.02 8.68 0.61
N HIS A 68 -0.57 7.47 0.94
CA HIS A 68 0.84 7.10 1.13
C HIS A 68 1.48 6.48 -0.11
N ILE A 69 0.75 6.35 -1.22
CA ILE A 69 1.30 5.83 -2.48
C ILE A 69 2.11 6.93 -3.16
N LEU A 70 3.41 6.68 -3.36
CA LEU A 70 4.29 7.55 -4.15
C LEU A 70 4.30 7.16 -5.64
N GLY A 71 4.15 5.88 -5.95
CA GLY A 71 4.06 5.38 -7.31
C GLY A 71 3.77 3.88 -7.38
N ILE A 72 3.33 3.44 -8.55
CA ILE A 72 2.91 2.07 -8.84
C ILE A 72 3.41 1.60 -10.21
N ALA A 73 3.51 0.28 -10.36
CA ALA A 73 3.59 -0.38 -11.64
C ALA A 73 2.39 -1.35 -11.72
N ALA A 74 1.57 -1.21 -12.76
CA ALA A 74 0.33 -1.97 -12.92
C ALA A 74 0.13 -2.39 -14.39
N VAL A 75 -0.83 -3.28 -14.61
CA VAL A 75 -1.25 -3.74 -15.94
C VAL A 75 -2.68 -3.29 -16.16
N SER A 76 -2.95 -2.64 -17.30
CA SER A 76 -4.30 -2.17 -17.65
C SER A 76 -5.22 -3.33 -18.03
N GLY A 77 -6.53 -3.07 -18.11
CA GLY A 77 -7.49 -4.06 -18.63
C GLY A 77 -7.25 -4.49 -20.08
N ARG A 78 -6.38 -3.78 -20.80
CA ARG A 78 -5.92 -4.14 -22.16
C ARG A 78 -4.64 -5.00 -22.16
N GLY A 79 -4.11 -5.34 -20.99
CA GLY A 79 -2.85 -6.10 -20.86
C GLY A 79 -1.59 -5.26 -20.99
N GLU A 80 -1.70 -3.92 -21.03
CA GLU A 80 -0.57 -3.02 -21.19
C GLU A 80 0.05 -2.67 -19.82
N ALA A 81 1.36 -2.85 -19.68
CA ALA A 81 2.07 -2.43 -18.49
C ALA A 81 2.24 -0.90 -18.48
N PHE A 82 1.90 -0.26 -17.36
CA PHE A 82 2.11 1.17 -17.16
C PHE A 82 2.69 1.47 -15.78
N LYS A 83 3.30 2.64 -15.66
CA LYS A 83 3.82 3.18 -14.40
C LYS A 83 3.16 4.52 -14.14
N SER A 84 2.86 4.79 -12.89
CA SER A 84 2.36 6.10 -12.44
C SER A 84 3.05 6.49 -11.15
N GLY A 85 3.30 7.79 -10.99
CA GLY A 85 4.04 8.30 -9.84
C GLY A 85 5.54 8.00 -9.91
N GLY A 86 6.22 8.16 -8.78
CA GLY A 86 7.66 7.94 -8.67
C GLY A 86 8.13 8.09 -7.23
N ARG A 87 9.41 7.83 -6.96
CA ARG A 87 10.00 7.95 -5.61
C ARG A 87 10.26 9.42 -5.22
N VAL A 88 9.28 10.28 -5.48
CA VAL A 88 9.34 11.73 -5.27
C VAL A 88 8.09 12.18 -4.51
N VAL A 89 8.26 13.10 -3.57
CA VAL A 89 7.14 13.63 -2.76
C VAL A 89 6.23 14.54 -3.58
N LYS A 90 6.80 15.29 -4.53
CA LYS A 90 6.06 16.20 -5.40
C LYS A 90 6.16 15.73 -6.84
N ASN A 91 5.05 15.25 -7.37
CA ASN A 91 4.90 14.92 -8.78
C ASN A 91 3.90 15.90 -9.42
N VAL A 92 4.34 16.68 -10.41
CA VAL A 92 3.52 17.71 -11.09
C VAL A 92 3.34 17.41 -12.58
N THR A 93 3.77 16.22 -13.03
CA THR A 93 3.70 15.83 -14.43
C THR A 93 2.53 14.87 -14.66
N GLY A 94 1.50 15.35 -15.38
CA GLY A 94 0.36 14.54 -15.78
C GLY A 94 -0.60 14.21 -14.64
N TYR A 95 -1.45 13.19 -14.87
CA TYR A 95 -2.42 12.71 -13.88
C TYR A 95 -1.78 11.75 -12.88
N ASP A 96 -2.17 11.89 -11.62
CA ASP A 96 -1.73 11.01 -10.53
C ASP A 96 -2.58 9.73 -10.48
N LEU A 97 -2.38 8.84 -11.46
CA LEU A 97 -3.12 7.57 -11.55
C LEU A 97 -2.85 6.65 -10.35
N SER A 98 -1.74 6.86 -9.64
CA SER A 98 -1.39 6.16 -8.40
C SER A 98 -2.43 6.33 -7.31
N LYS A 99 -3.16 7.46 -7.29
CA LYS A 99 -4.23 7.73 -6.33
C LYS A 99 -5.61 7.26 -6.77
N LEU A 100 -5.75 6.80 -8.02
CA LEU A 100 -6.99 6.22 -8.53
C LEU A 100 -7.10 4.71 -8.27
N MET A 101 -5.99 4.07 -7.95
CA MET A 101 -5.93 2.65 -7.55
C MET A 101 -6.25 2.50 -6.06
#